data_AF-A0A348N734-F1
#
_entry.id   AF-A0A348N734-F1
#
_cell.length_a   1.000
_cell.length_b   1.000
_cell.length_c   1.000
_cell.angle_alpha   90.00
_cell.angle_beta   90.00
_cell.angle_gamma   90.00
#
_symmetry.space_group_name_H-M   'P 1'
#
loop_
_entity.id
_entity.type
_entity.pdbx_description
1 polymer ?
#
loop_
_entity_poly.entity_id
_entity_poly.type
_entity_poly.pdbx_seq_one_letter_code
_entity_poly.pdbx_strand_id
1 'polypeptide(L)'
;MIDNEEIIEGKHYVDVSQILFRNKQNIPWNDVEKYLKKYIGMSFSVEKYGDVVHIAGDFPDEYTESQYTKGLRGALAKAKANASQVIGEMLKTADNRRWVENKDSKHNKEANGGWYRYDVGFTIPIEQNGEFRRNVYKGTAVIRIKDDTLYLYDIVNIKKEASTPH
;
A
#
# COMPACT_ATOMS: atom_id res chain seq x y z
N MET A 1 17.85 8.69 -9.59
CA MET A 1 16.99 9.53 -8.74
C MET A 1 15.56 9.13 -9.04
N ILE A 2 14.72 8.95 -8.02
CA ILE A 2 13.30 8.66 -8.21
C ILE A 2 12.61 10.01 -8.20
N ASP A 3 12.15 10.50 -9.34
CA ASP A 3 11.66 11.88 -9.50
C ASP A 3 10.23 12.10 -8.93
N ASN A 4 9.70 11.18 -8.12
CA ASN A 4 8.30 11.12 -7.66
C ASN A 4 8.17 10.80 -6.15
N GLU A 5 8.97 11.45 -5.31
CA GLU A 5 9.03 11.18 -3.88
C GLU A 5 9.18 12.47 -3.05
N GLU A 6 8.43 12.56 -1.96
CA GLU A 6 8.48 13.65 -0.98
C GLU A 6 9.02 13.12 0.36
N ILE A 7 9.93 13.84 1.00
CA ILE A 7 10.43 13.51 2.35
C ILE A 7 9.84 14.49 3.35
N ILE A 8 8.97 14.01 4.25
CA ILE A 8 8.36 14.81 5.32
C ILE A 8 8.77 14.22 6.66
N GLU A 9 9.45 15.01 7.50
CA GLU A 9 9.97 14.58 8.80
C GLU A 9 10.85 13.31 8.72
N GLY A 10 11.67 13.20 7.66
CA GLY A 10 12.53 12.03 7.43
C GLY A 10 11.79 10.77 6.99
N LYS A 11 10.50 10.87 6.64
CA LYS A 11 9.71 9.77 6.07
C LYS A 11 9.46 9.99 4.60
N HIS A 12 9.54 8.90 3.87
CA HIS A 12 9.40 8.85 2.42
C HIS A 12 7.92 8.66 2.03
N TYR A 13 7.43 9.51 1.13
CA TYR A 13 6.08 9.44 0.57
C TYR A 13 6.14 9.44 -0.94
N VAL A 14 5.58 8.41 -1.55
CA VAL A 14 5.55 8.29 -3.00
C VAL A 14 4.39 9.08 -3.59
N ASP A 15 4.66 9.86 -4.62
CA ASP A 15 3.66 10.66 -5.29
C ASP A 15 2.78 9.82 -6.22
N VAL A 16 1.47 9.78 -5.93
CA VAL A 16 0.49 9.36 -6.94
C VAL A 16 0.30 10.52 -7.91
N SER A 17 0.87 10.40 -9.11
CA SER A 17 0.89 11.49 -10.10
C SER A 17 -0.52 11.88 -10.60
N GLN A 18 -1.41 10.91 -10.76
CA GLN A 18 -2.76 11.12 -11.30
C GLN A 18 -3.81 10.30 -10.58
N ILE A 19 -5.05 10.80 -10.58
CA ILE A 19 -6.21 10.12 -10.00
C ILE A 19 -6.91 9.30 -11.07
N LEU A 20 -6.69 7.99 -11.07
CA LEU A 20 -7.43 7.05 -11.93
C LEU A 20 -8.80 6.72 -11.33
N PHE A 21 -8.87 6.49 -10.03
CA PHE A 21 -10.10 6.11 -9.34
C PHE A 21 -10.71 7.33 -8.65
N ARG A 22 -11.56 8.07 -9.38
CA ARG A 22 -12.03 9.40 -8.97
C ARG A 22 -13.15 9.40 -7.93
N ASN A 23 -14.04 8.41 -7.97
CA ASN A 23 -15.22 8.32 -7.10
C ASN A 23 -14.80 8.24 -5.62
N LYS A 24 -15.62 8.81 -4.72
CA LYS A 24 -15.39 8.69 -3.26
C LYS A 24 -16.39 7.75 -2.58
N GLN A 25 -17.58 7.59 -3.15
CA GLN A 25 -18.68 6.81 -2.57
C GLN A 25 -18.80 5.41 -3.20
N ASN A 26 -18.43 5.25 -4.46
CA ASN A 26 -18.50 3.98 -5.18
C ASN A 26 -17.20 3.75 -5.96
N ILE A 27 -16.18 3.24 -5.27
CA ILE A 27 -14.91 2.87 -5.89
C ILE A 27 -15.15 1.66 -6.79
N PRO A 28 -14.71 1.68 -8.07
CA PRO A 28 -14.81 0.52 -8.94
C PRO A 28 -13.71 -0.49 -8.57
N TRP A 29 -13.92 -1.26 -7.49
CA TRP A 29 -12.91 -2.18 -6.98
C TRP A 29 -12.48 -3.23 -8.00
N ASN A 30 -13.38 -3.68 -8.88
CA ASN A 30 -13.04 -4.56 -10.00
C ASN A 30 -12.00 -3.94 -10.96
N ASP A 31 -12.07 -2.63 -11.20
CA ASP A 31 -11.08 -1.92 -12.02
C ASP A 31 -9.75 -1.77 -11.28
N VAL A 32 -9.79 -1.57 -9.95
CA VAL A 32 -8.59 -1.56 -9.09
C VAL A 32 -7.90 -2.92 -9.11
N GLU A 33 -8.65 -4.01 -8.95
CA GLU A 33 -8.14 -5.39 -9.01
C GLU A 33 -7.52 -5.67 -10.39
N LYS A 34 -8.23 -5.30 -11.46
CA LYS A 34 -7.72 -5.42 -12.84
C LYS A 34 -6.43 -4.63 -13.05
N TYR A 35 -6.32 -3.45 -12.46
CA TYR A 35 -5.10 -2.65 -12.50
C TYR A 35 -3.95 -3.36 -11.78
N LEU A 36 -4.20 -3.91 -10.59
CA LEU A 36 -3.19 -4.59 -9.78
C LEU A 36 -2.65 -5.87 -10.42
N LYS A 37 -3.44 -6.56 -11.26
CA LYS A 37 -3.00 -7.74 -12.03
C LYS A 37 -1.74 -7.49 -12.86
N LYS A 38 -1.46 -6.24 -13.25
CA LYS A 38 -0.23 -5.88 -13.98
C LYS A 38 1.06 -6.13 -13.17
N TYR A 39 0.96 -6.22 -11.84
CA TYR A 39 2.10 -6.46 -10.96
C TYR A 39 2.37 -7.94 -10.71
N ILE A 40 1.46 -8.85 -11.07
CA ILE A 40 1.62 -10.28 -10.80
C ILE A 40 2.92 -10.79 -11.43
N GLY A 41 3.73 -11.50 -10.63
CA GLY A 41 5.03 -12.03 -11.03
C GLY A 41 6.17 -11.03 -10.93
N MET A 42 5.90 -9.75 -10.61
CA MET A 42 6.94 -8.77 -10.32
C MET A 42 7.49 -8.93 -8.90
N SER A 43 8.66 -8.36 -8.66
CA SER A 43 9.27 -8.24 -7.33
C SER A 43 9.88 -6.86 -7.12
N PHE A 44 9.92 -6.42 -5.87
CA PHE A 44 10.41 -5.10 -5.47
C PHE A 44 11.29 -5.24 -4.23
N SER A 45 12.45 -4.61 -4.26
CA SER A 45 13.36 -4.56 -3.10
C SER A 45 12.96 -3.44 -2.15
N VAL A 46 12.81 -3.74 -0.87
CA VAL A 46 12.77 -2.73 0.20
C VAL A 46 14.19 -2.26 0.46
N GLU A 47 14.58 -1.09 -0.04
CA GLU A 47 16.00 -0.69 -0.12
C GLU A 47 16.70 -0.68 1.24
N LYS A 48 15.99 -0.25 2.28
CA LYS A 48 16.56 -0.14 3.62
C LYS A 48 16.98 -1.47 4.24
N TYR A 49 16.29 -2.56 3.90
CA TYR A 49 16.51 -3.87 4.51
C TYR A 49 17.11 -4.89 3.53
N GLY A 50 17.09 -4.60 2.23
CA GLY A 50 17.50 -5.54 1.17
C GLY A 50 16.47 -6.65 0.90
N ASP A 51 15.30 -6.59 1.53
CA ASP A 51 14.25 -7.60 1.39
C ASP A 51 13.62 -7.54 0.00
N VAL A 52 13.50 -8.69 -0.68
CA VAL A 52 12.84 -8.78 -1.99
C VAL A 52 11.41 -9.28 -1.78
N VAL A 53 10.43 -8.43 -2.08
CA VAL A 53 9.00 -8.71 -1.94
C VAL A 53 8.39 -9.03 -3.29
N HIS A 54 7.74 -10.18 -3.39
CA HIS A 54 7.08 -10.67 -4.61
C HIS A 54 5.58 -10.36 -4.62
N ILE A 55 5.03 -10.15 -5.81
CA ILE A 55 3.59 -9.99 -6.01
C ILE A 55 3.00 -11.28 -6.59
N ALA A 56 2.25 -12.00 -5.76
CA ALA A 56 1.58 -13.24 -6.15
C ALA A 56 0.19 -12.99 -6.76
N GLY A 57 -0.39 -14.03 -7.36
CA GLY A 57 -1.67 -13.94 -8.07
C GLY A 57 -2.89 -13.67 -7.17
N ASP A 58 -2.79 -13.95 -5.87
CA ASP A 58 -3.82 -13.68 -4.85
C ASP A 58 -3.83 -12.23 -4.37
N PHE A 59 -2.71 -11.50 -4.50
CA PHE A 59 -2.59 -10.12 -4.02
C PHE A 59 -3.68 -9.15 -4.54
N PRO A 60 -4.05 -9.13 -5.84
CA PRO A 60 -5.08 -8.21 -6.31
C PRO A 60 -6.42 -8.41 -5.60
N ASP A 61 -6.82 -9.67 -5.41
CA ASP A 61 -8.06 -10.03 -4.72
C ASP A 61 -8.00 -9.64 -3.24
N GLU A 62 -6.93 -10.00 -2.55
CA GLU A 62 -6.71 -9.63 -1.14
C GLU A 62 -6.75 -8.11 -0.93
N TYR A 63 -6.11 -7.36 -1.84
CA TYR A 63 -6.11 -5.90 -1.77
C TYR A 63 -7.51 -5.29 -1.89
N THR A 64 -8.37 -5.83 -2.76
CA THR A 64 -9.69 -5.26 -3.06
C THR A 64 -10.83 -5.83 -2.20
N GLU A 65 -10.70 -7.06 -1.73
CA GLU A 65 -11.78 -7.81 -1.08
C GLU A 65 -11.54 -8.08 0.41
N SER A 66 -10.40 -7.64 0.99
CA SER A 66 -10.16 -7.80 2.42
C SER A 66 -11.23 -7.12 3.29
N GLN A 67 -11.42 -7.64 4.52
CA GLN A 67 -12.32 -7.03 5.50
C GLN A 67 -11.96 -5.55 5.76
N TYR A 68 -10.66 -5.24 5.76
CA TYR A 68 -10.18 -3.88 5.86
C TYR A 68 -10.69 -3.03 4.69
N THR A 69 -10.52 -3.48 3.44
CA THR A 69 -10.98 -2.75 2.25
C THR A 69 -12.49 -2.56 2.25
N LYS A 70 -13.26 -3.60 2.60
CA LYS A 70 -14.72 -3.56 2.73
C LYS A 70 -15.21 -2.57 3.78
N GLY A 71 -14.39 -2.23 4.77
CA GLY A 71 -14.67 -1.20 5.77
C GLY A 71 -14.40 0.24 5.32
N LEU A 72 -13.61 0.46 4.27
CA LEU A 72 -13.20 1.80 3.85
C LEU A 72 -14.33 2.60 3.20
N ARG A 73 -14.39 3.90 3.49
CA ARG A 73 -15.37 4.83 2.92
C ARG A 73 -14.71 6.14 2.50
N GLY A 74 -15.35 6.87 1.58
CA GLY A 74 -15.00 8.24 1.27
C GLY A 74 -13.55 8.43 0.79
N ALA A 75 -12.85 9.37 1.43
CA ALA A 75 -11.48 9.72 1.07
C ALA A 75 -10.47 8.58 1.28
N LEU A 76 -10.68 7.69 2.25
CA LEU A 76 -9.77 6.56 2.52
C LEU A 76 -9.92 5.45 1.48
N ALA A 77 -11.15 5.15 1.06
CA ALA A 77 -11.41 4.19 -0.02
C ALA A 77 -10.76 4.68 -1.33
N LYS A 78 -10.94 5.98 -1.64
CA LYS A 78 -10.26 6.62 -2.77
C LYS A 78 -8.74 6.59 -2.63
N ALA A 79 -8.22 6.78 -1.43
CA ALA A 79 -6.78 6.77 -1.20
C ALA A 79 -6.18 5.39 -1.46
N LYS A 80 -6.77 4.34 -0.87
CA LYS A 80 -6.36 2.96 -1.14
C LYS A 80 -6.43 2.64 -2.63
N ALA A 81 -7.56 2.91 -3.28
CA ALA A 81 -7.72 2.64 -4.71
C ALA A 81 -6.59 3.26 -5.55
N ASN A 82 -6.23 4.51 -5.31
CA ASN A 82 -5.18 5.19 -6.08
C ASN A 82 -3.76 4.82 -5.65
N ALA A 83 -3.54 4.32 -4.43
CA ALA A 83 -2.26 3.78 -3.98
C ALA A 83 -1.84 2.51 -4.75
N SER A 84 -2.80 1.79 -5.36
CA SER A 84 -2.52 0.68 -6.29
C SER A 84 -1.57 1.08 -7.44
N GLN A 85 -1.48 2.37 -7.77
CA GLN A 85 -0.63 2.88 -8.84
C GLN A 85 0.85 2.89 -8.50
N VAL A 86 1.20 2.86 -7.22
CA VAL A 86 2.57 3.11 -6.72
C VAL A 86 3.05 2.03 -5.77
N ILE A 87 2.56 0.79 -5.93
CA ILE A 87 2.90 -0.34 -5.04
C ILE A 87 4.41 -0.59 -5.00
N GLY A 88 5.06 -0.62 -6.16
CA GLY A 88 6.48 -0.92 -6.26
C GLY A 88 7.35 0.12 -5.58
N GLU A 89 7.05 1.39 -5.85
CA GLU A 89 7.73 2.53 -5.25
C GLU A 89 7.47 2.60 -3.73
N MET A 90 6.24 2.36 -3.27
CA MET A 90 5.94 2.31 -1.84
C MET A 90 6.71 1.21 -1.12
N LEU A 91 6.87 0.04 -1.74
CA LEU A 91 7.68 -1.05 -1.19
C LEU A 91 9.16 -0.66 -1.14
N LYS A 92 9.65 0.01 -2.20
CA LYS A 92 11.03 0.46 -2.31
C LYS A 92 11.46 1.34 -1.14
N THR A 93 10.58 2.26 -0.74
CA THR A 93 10.80 3.25 0.33
C THR A 93 10.25 2.79 1.69
N ALA A 94 9.80 1.54 1.80
CA ALA A 94 9.15 1.05 3.01
C ALA A 94 10.13 0.97 4.19
N ASP A 95 9.64 1.27 5.39
CA ASP A 95 10.45 1.32 6.61
C ASP A 95 9.77 0.61 7.79
N ASN A 96 10.36 0.69 8.98
CA ASN A 96 9.88 0.17 10.24
C ASN A 96 9.45 -1.31 10.15
N ARG A 97 10.36 -2.16 9.64
CA ARG A 97 10.15 -3.61 9.51
C ARG A 97 9.91 -4.24 10.87
N ARG A 98 8.75 -4.87 11.05
CA ARG A 98 8.37 -5.58 12.27
C ARG A 98 7.90 -6.98 11.94
N TRP A 99 8.45 -7.99 12.61
CA TRP A 99 7.95 -9.36 12.51
C TRP A 99 6.75 -9.56 13.44
N VAL A 100 5.77 -10.33 12.98
CA VAL A 100 4.55 -10.67 13.72
C VAL A 100 4.30 -12.17 13.57
N GLU A 101 4.15 -12.86 14.69
CA GLU A 101 3.81 -14.28 14.74
C GLU A 101 2.45 -14.56 14.09
N ASN A 102 2.33 -15.71 13.43
CA ASN A 102 1.05 -16.18 12.91
C ASN A 102 0.19 -16.72 14.05
N LYS A 103 -0.81 -15.94 14.49
CA LYS A 103 -1.68 -16.32 15.63
C LYS A 103 -2.92 -17.12 15.22
N ASP A 104 -3.16 -17.32 13.92
CA ASP A 104 -4.35 -18.02 13.44
C ASP A 104 -4.08 -19.52 13.20
N SER A 105 -4.64 -20.35 14.07
CA SER A 105 -4.56 -21.82 13.99
C SER A 105 -5.23 -22.40 12.73
N LYS A 106 -6.08 -21.63 12.03
CA LYS A 106 -6.75 -22.03 10.79
C LYS A 106 -5.93 -21.86 9.51
N HIS A 107 -4.94 -20.96 9.49
CA HIS A 107 -4.09 -20.67 8.31
C HIS A 107 -2.65 -21.18 8.45
N ASN A 108 -2.45 -22.14 9.35
CA ASN A 108 -1.12 -22.67 9.72
C ASN A 108 -0.37 -23.39 8.58
N LYS A 109 -0.95 -23.46 7.37
CA LYS A 109 -0.31 -24.00 6.15
C LYS A 109 0.15 -22.92 5.16
N GLU A 110 -0.29 -21.67 5.32
CA GLU A 110 -0.11 -20.63 4.30
C GLU A 110 0.95 -19.58 4.67
N ALA A 111 1.27 -19.43 5.96
CA ALA A 111 2.26 -18.48 6.48
C ALA A 111 3.14 -19.12 7.57
N ASN A 112 3.85 -20.19 7.20
CA ASN A 112 4.67 -20.98 8.14
C ASN A 112 5.77 -20.15 8.83
N GLY A 113 6.20 -19.02 8.23
CA GLY A 113 7.21 -18.12 8.77
C GLY A 113 6.68 -16.88 9.51
N GLY A 114 5.35 -16.71 9.60
CA GLY A 114 4.73 -15.49 10.14
C GLY A 114 4.63 -14.36 9.10
N TRP A 115 4.65 -13.12 9.60
CA TRP A 115 4.38 -11.93 8.80
C TRP A 115 5.42 -10.85 9.07
N TYR A 116 5.82 -10.12 8.02
CA TYR A 116 6.42 -8.80 8.20
C TYR A 116 5.38 -7.70 8.01
N ARG A 117 5.59 -6.58 8.72
CA ARG A 117 4.86 -5.33 8.52
C ARG A 117 5.84 -4.21 8.29
N TYR A 118 5.61 -3.44 7.24
CA TYR A 118 6.36 -2.22 6.94
C TYR A 118 5.43 -1.02 6.95
N ASP A 119 5.95 0.13 7.38
CA ASP A 119 5.30 1.42 7.17
C ASP A 119 5.58 1.88 5.73
N VAL A 120 4.52 2.28 5.03
CA VAL A 120 4.59 2.85 3.68
C VAL A 120 3.90 4.21 3.65
N GLY A 121 4.37 5.11 2.78
CA GLY A 121 3.84 6.46 2.65
C GLY A 121 3.54 6.80 1.20
N PHE A 122 2.46 7.54 0.96
CA PHE A 122 2.13 8.06 -0.37
C PHE A 122 1.35 9.37 -0.28
N THR A 123 1.42 10.17 -1.34
CA THR A 123 0.65 11.41 -1.46
C THR A 123 -0.41 11.27 -2.54
N ILE A 124 -1.52 11.99 -2.37
CA ILE A 124 -2.58 12.10 -3.39
C ILE A 124 -2.86 13.57 -3.69
N PRO A 125 -2.81 13.96 -4.98
CA PRO A 125 -3.14 15.31 -5.37
C PRO A 125 -4.63 15.58 -5.14
N ILE A 126 -4.91 16.75 -4.60
CA ILE A 126 -6.24 17.30 -4.42
C ILE A 126 -6.27 18.72 -4.98
N GLU A 127 -7.40 19.06 -5.60
CA GLU A 127 -7.72 20.43 -5.92
C GLU A 127 -8.71 20.93 -4.86
N GLN A 128 -8.35 22.00 -4.16
CA GLN A 128 -9.18 22.60 -3.13
C GLN A 128 -9.14 24.12 -3.29
N ASN A 129 -10.30 24.73 -3.52
CA ASN A 129 -10.44 26.19 -3.69
C ASN A 129 -9.54 26.79 -4.79
N GLY A 130 -9.30 26.04 -5.88
CA GLY A 130 -8.40 26.47 -6.97
C GLY A 130 -6.90 26.30 -6.68
N GLU A 131 -6.54 25.75 -5.51
CA GLU A 131 -5.16 25.40 -5.17
C GLU A 131 -4.92 23.89 -5.32
N PHE A 132 -3.79 23.54 -5.93
CA PHE A 132 -3.28 22.18 -5.95
C PHE A 132 -2.53 21.91 -4.65
N ARG A 133 -3.03 20.95 -3.86
CA ARG A 133 -2.40 20.47 -2.64
C ARG A 133 -2.21 18.96 -2.71
N ARG A 134 -1.39 18.41 -1.83
CA ARG A 134 -1.22 16.96 -1.67
C ARG A 134 -1.67 16.53 -0.28
N ASN A 135 -2.54 15.54 -0.24
CA ASN A 135 -2.86 14.87 1.02
C ASN A 135 -1.84 13.75 1.23
N VAL A 136 -1.23 13.76 2.40
CA VAL A 136 -0.25 12.77 2.83
C VAL A 136 -0.96 11.61 3.52
N TYR A 137 -0.61 10.38 3.13
CA TYR A 137 -1.15 9.16 3.72
C TYR A 137 -0.03 8.23 4.17
N LYS A 138 -0.27 7.53 5.27
CA LYS A 138 0.53 6.38 5.70
C LYS A 138 -0.32 5.12 5.64
N GLY A 139 0.31 4.00 5.37
CA GLY A 139 -0.28 2.66 5.44
C GLY A 139 0.71 1.64 5.98
N THR A 140 0.25 0.39 6.05
CA THR A 140 1.07 -0.75 6.45
C THR A 140 1.05 -1.79 5.34
N ALA A 141 2.21 -2.07 4.74
CA ALA A 141 2.38 -3.23 3.87
C ALA A 141 2.46 -4.49 4.74
N VAL A 142 1.57 -5.45 4.49
CA VAL A 142 1.51 -6.75 5.16
C VAL A 142 2.18 -7.77 4.24
N ILE A 143 3.26 -8.38 4.71
CA ILE A 143 4.08 -9.29 3.93
C ILE A 143 3.99 -10.70 4.52
N ARG A 144 3.49 -11.65 3.74
CA ARG A 144 3.42 -13.07 4.11
C ARG A 144 4.79 -13.72 3.91
N ILE A 145 5.25 -14.47 4.90
CA ILE A 145 6.48 -15.27 4.81
C ILE A 145 6.09 -16.71 4.52
N LYS A 146 6.50 -17.23 3.35
CA LYS A 146 6.24 -18.60 2.93
C LYS A 146 7.50 -19.19 2.32
N ASP A 147 8.03 -20.24 2.94
CA ASP A 147 9.25 -20.94 2.50
C ASP A 147 10.41 -19.96 2.21
N ASP A 148 10.70 -19.09 3.19
CA ASP A 148 11.69 -17.99 3.13
C ASP A 148 11.45 -16.92 2.05
N THR A 149 10.32 -16.99 1.34
CA THR A 149 9.93 -16.02 0.32
C THR A 149 8.91 -15.02 0.88
N LEU A 150 9.10 -13.75 0.53
CA LEU A 150 8.26 -12.64 0.97
C LEU A 150 7.23 -12.28 -0.09
N TYR A 151 5.95 -12.30 0.26
CA TYR A 151 4.86 -11.93 -0.64
C TYR A 151 4.06 -10.77 -0.08
N LEU A 152 3.81 -9.74 -0.89
CA LEU A 152 2.86 -8.69 -0.51
C LEU A 152 1.46 -9.30 -0.44
N TYR A 153 0.84 -9.20 0.72
CA TYR A 153 -0.49 -9.74 0.99
C TYR A 153 -1.57 -8.66 0.91
N ASP A 154 -1.39 -7.54 1.61
CA ASP A 154 -2.31 -6.38 1.53
C ASP A 154 -1.57 -5.09 1.94
N ILE A 155 -2.16 -3.93 1.66
CA ILE A 155 -1.83 -2.63 2.26
C ILE A 155 -3.02 -2.18 3.11
N VAL A 156 -2.80 -2.14 4.42
CA VAL A 156 -3.84 -1.87 5.42
C VAL A 156 -3.53 -0.63 6.24
N ASN A 157 -4.43 -0.29 7.18
CA ASN A 157 -4.25 0.82 8.13
C ASN A 157 -3.92 2.17 7.48
N ILE A 158 -4.41 2.39 6.26
CA ILE A 158 -4.30 3.66 5.55
C ILE A 158 -5.01 4.74 6.33
N LYS A 159 -4.25 5.79 6.67
CA LYS A 159 -4.72 6.98 7.38
C LYS A 159 -4.16 8.23 6.72
N LYS A 160 -4.95 9.30 6.74
CA LYS A 160 -4.48 10.62 6.34
C LYS A 160 -3.65 11.20 7.48
N GLU A 161 -2.45 11.70 7.18
CA GLU A 161 -1.69 12.47 8.14
C GLU A 161 -2.30 13.87 8.26
N ALA A 162 -2.40 14.38 9.49
CA ALA A 162 -2.83 15.75 9.70
C ALA A 162 -1.78 16.66 9.05
N SER A 163 -2.23 17.59 8.20
CA SER A 163 -1.35 18.66 7.73
C SER A 163 -0.86 19.39 8.98
N THR A 164 0.45 19.37 9.24
CA THR A 164 1.05 20.27 10.22
C THR A 164 0.64 21.68 9.79
N PRO A 165 0.00 22.49 10.66
CA PRO A 165 -0.22 23.89 10.32
C PRO A 165 1.14 24.51 10.02
N HIS A 166 1.32 25.00 8.81
CA HIS A 166 2.38 25.96 8.50
C HIS A 166 1.84 27.36 8.78
#